data_AF-A0A528LKS7-F1
#
_entry.id   AF-A0A528LKS7-F1
#
_cell.length_a   1.000
_cell.length_b   1.000
_cell.length_c   1.000
_cell.angle_alpha   90.00
_cell.angle_beta   90.00
_cell.angle_gamma   90.00
#
_symmetry.space_group_name_H-M   'P 1'
#
loop_
_entity.id
_entity.type
_entity.pdbx_description
1 polymer ?
#
loop_
_entity_poly.entity_id
_entity_poly.type
_entity_poly.pdbx_seq_one_letter_code
_entity_poly.pdbx_strand_id
1 'polypeptide(L)'
;MAEAYVYDAVRTPRGRGKKDGSLHEVPAVRLGAKVLEAIRDRNGLDTGTVDDIIFGCVDPVGEAGSVIPRAAAFEAGYDTKAPGMQISRFCASGLDAINFGAAKIAQGADEIVIAGGVESMSRVGMGASGGAWFMDPSVGLPGWFVPQGISADLIATKYGFSRDDVDAYAVESQKRAAKAWGEGRFKNSVISIKDQNGLTILDHDEHMRPATDMQSLAALNPSFVMPGEMGGFDAVAVQKHPEVEEVNHVHHAGNSSGIVDGAAAVLL
;
A
#
# COMPACT_ATOMS: atom_id res chain seq x y z
N MET A 1 1.27 -29.34 12.70
CA MET A 1 1.10 -27.94 12.27
C MET A 1 -0.39 -27.68 12.24
N ALA A 2 -0.83 -26.60 12.86
CA ALA A 2 -2.21 -26.15 12.70
C ALA A 2 -2.39 -25.59 11.28
N GLU A 3 -3.61 -25.62 10.77
CA GLU A 3 -3.96 -24.93 9.51
C GLU A 3 -4.40 -23.51 9.86
N ALA A 4 -3.83 -22.51 9.18
CA ALA A 4 -4.27 -21.13 9.29
C ALA A 4 -5.37 -20.86 8.26
N TYR A 5 -6.48 -20.26 8.71
CA TYR A 5 -7.63 -19.95 7.87
C TYR A 5 -7.81 -18.43 7.78
N VAL A 6 -8.45 -17.96 6.71
CA VAL A 6 -8.89 -16.54 6.64
C VAL A 6 -10.37 -16.52 6.97
N TYR A 7 -10.73 -15.95 8.13
CA TYR A 7 -12.12 -15.86 8.59
C TYR A 7 -12.82 -14.61 8.05
N ASP A 8 -12.10 -13.49 7.97
CA ASP A 8 -12.64 -12.24 7.43
C ASP A 8 -11.52 -11.36 6.86
N ALA A 9 -11.88 -10.47 5.93
CA ALA A 9 -10.96 -9.50 5.33
C ALA A 9 -11.70 -8.21 4.94
N VAL A 10 -11.19 -7.09 5.45
CA VAL A 10 -11.71 -5.74 5.20
C VAL A 10 -10.61 -4.77 4.83
N ARG A 11 -11.00 -3.68 4.16
CA ARG A 11 -10.16 -2.52 3.93
C ARG A 11 -10.98 -1.25 3.93
N THR A 12 -10.33 -0.12 4.16
CA THR A 12 -10.91 1.19 3.88
C THR A 12 -10.99 1.40 2.37
N PRO A 13 -11.83 2.33 1.87
CA PRO A 13 -11.61 2.91 0.55
C PRO A 13 -10.22 3.56 0.51
N ARG A 14 -9.67 3.68 -0.70
CA ARG A 14 -8.41 4.40 -0.92
C ARG A 14 -8.70 5.86 -1.27
N GLY A 15 -8.34 6.77 -0.36
CA GLY A 15 -8.37 8.21 -0.60
C GLY A 15 -7.18 8.66 -1.44
N ARG A 16 -7.29 9.73 -2.22
CA ARG A 16 -6.13 10.27 -2.95
C ARG A 16 -5.06 10.71 -1.94
N GLY A 17 -3.81 10.28 -2.15
CA GLY A 17 -2.68 10.58 -1.28
C GLY A 17 -2.14 12.01 -1.44
N LYS A 18 -3.03 13.01 -1.38
CA LYS A 18 -2.74 14.44 -1.53
C LYS A 18 -3.50 15.23 -0.48
N LYS A 19 -3.12 16.50 -0.27
CA LYS A 19 -3.77 17.39 0.70
C LYS A 19 -5.27 17.62 0.43
N ASP A 20 -5.71 17.42 -0.80
CA ASP A 20 -7.10 17.54 -1.28
C ASP A 20 -7.79 16.17 -1.45
N GLY A 21 -7.19 15.09 -0.94
CA GLY A 21 -7.81 13.77 -0.87
C GLY A 21 -8.74 13.66 0.33
N SER A 22 -9.80 12.87 0.18
CA SER A 22 -10.86 12.79 1.19
C SER A 22 -10.37 12.24 2.53
N LEU A 23 -9.35 11.37 2.53
CA LEU A 23 -8.79 10.78 3.76
C LEU A 23 -7.65 11.61 4.38
N HIS A 24 -7.26 12.74 3.78
CA HIS A 24 -6.17 13.56 4.32
C HIS A 24 -6.47 14.11 5.73
N GLU A 25 -7.75 14.31 6.05
CA GLU A 25 -8.20 14.73 7.38
C GLU A 25 -8.24 13.59 8.41
N VAL A 26 -8.03 12.35 8.00
CA VAL A 26 -8.13 11.16 8.85
C VAL A 26 -6.71 10.67 9.23
N PRO A 27 -6.33 10.68 10.52
CA PRO A 27 -5.04 10.17 10.95
C PRO A 27 -4.84 8.69 10.60
N ALA A 28 -3.61 8.28 10.30
CA ALA A 28 -3.27 6.89 10.00
C ALA A 28 -3.75 5.90 11.09
N VAL A 29 -3.57 6.23 12.37
CA VAL A 29 -4.05 5.40 13.50
C VAL A 29 -5.56 5.14 13.39
N ARG A 30 -6.35 6.14 13.03
CA ARG A 30 -7.81 6.01 12.87
C ARG A 30 -8.18 5.12 11.69
N LEU A 31 -7.45 5.18 10.57
CA LEU A 31 -7.67 4.26 9.45
C LEU A 31 -7.42 2.81 9.89
N GLY A 32 -6.33 2.56 10.63
CA GLY A 32 -6.05 1.27 11.25
C GLY A 32 -7.14 0.84 12.24
N ALA A 33 -7.60 1.75 13.09
CA ALA A 33 -8.64 1.46 14.07
C ALA A 33 -9.96 1.06 13.40
N LYS A 34 -10.34 1.72 12.30
CA LYS A 34 -11.60 1.43 11.59
C LYS A 34 -11.65 0.02 11.00
N VAL A 35 -10.53 -0.48 10.47
CA VAL A 35 -10.49 -1.87 9.99
C VAL A 35 -10.51 -2.87 11.15
N LEU A 36 -9.92 -2.56 12.30
CA LEU A 36 -10.01 -3.37 13.52
C LEU A 36 -11.43 -3.39 14.10
N GLU A 37 -12.09 -2.23 14.21
CA GLU A 37 -13.51 -2.13 14.61
C GLU A 37 -14.38 -3.02 13.72
N ALA A 38 -14.19 -2.98 12.40
CA ALA A 38 -14.94 -3.81 11.47
C ALA A 38 -14.70 -5.30 11.66
N ILE A 39 -13.44 -5.74 11.86
CA ILE A 39 -13.13 -7.14 12.18
C ILE A 39 -13.79 -7.54 13.51
N ARG A 40 -13.69 -6.73 14.56
CA ARG A 40 -14.31 -7.02 15.86
C ARG A 40 -15.83 -7.17 15.73
N ASP A 41 -16.49 -6.15 15.17
CA ASP A 41 -17.94 -6.01 15.21
C ASP A 41 -18.62 -7.04 14.29
N ARG A 42 -18.05 -7.34 13.13
CA ARG A 42 -18.60 -8.33 12.19
C ARG A 42 -18.51 -9.76 12.70
N ASN A 43 -17.52 -10.04 13.54
CA ASN A 43 -17.22 -11.39 14.02
C ASN A 43 -17.61 -11.61 15.49
N GLY A 44 -18.09 -10.58 16.19
CA GLY A 44 -18.37 -10.65 17.63
C GLY A 44 -17.14 -11.05 18.44
N LEU A 45 -15.96 -10.61 17.99
CA LEU A 45 -14.66 -11.08 18.48
C LEU A 45 -14.43 -10.59 19.92
N ASP A 46 -14.11 -11.51 20.83
CA ASP A 46 -13.54 -11.16 22.12
C ASP A 46 -12.10 -10.66 21.93
N THR A 47 -11.93 -9.34 21.96
CA THR A 47 -10.62 -8.72 21.73
C THR A 47 -9.57 -9.10 22.77
N GLY A 48 -9.97 -9.64 23.93
CA GLY A 48 -9.07 -10.15 24.96
C GLY A 48 -8.39 -11.47 24.60
N THR A 49 -8.88 -12.17 23.57
CA THR A 49 -8.31 -13.44 23.08
C THR A 49 -7.45 -13.27 21.83
N VAL A 50 -7.22 -12.03 21.37
CA VAL A 50 -6.35 -11.77 20.22
C VAL A 50 -4.88 -11.87 20.66
N ASP A 51 -4.15 -12.79 20.05
CA ASP A 51 -2.76 -13.08 20.40
C ASP A 51 -1.77 -12.12 19.71
N ASP A 52 -2.09 -11.65 18.50
CA ASP A 52 -1.29 -10.63 17.81
C ASP A 52 -2.09 -9.74 16.85
N ILE A 53 -1.63 -8.49 16.71
CA ILE A 53 -2.11 -7.54 15.71
C ILE A 53 -0.89 -7.07 14.93
N ILE A 54 -0.70 -7.63 13.73
CA ILE A 54 0.49 -7.41 12.92
C ILE A 54 0.13 -6.50 11.74
N PHE A 55 0.59 -5.25 11.75
CA PHE A 55 0.39 -4.34 10.62
C PHE A 55 1.70 -4.02 9.91
N GLY A 56 1.66 -4.13 8.58
CA GLY A 56 2.64 -3.53 7.69
C GLY A 56 2.48 -2.01 7.63
N CYS A 57 3.58 -1.29 7.81
CA CYS A 57 3.66 0.17 7.63
C CYS A 57 5.07 0.53 7.13
N VAL A 58 5.17 1.18 5.97
CA VAL A 58 6.45 1.36 5.27
C VAL A 58 7.25 2.50 5.88
N ASP A 59 6.57 3.62 6.15
CA ASP A 59 7.16 4.84 6.70
C ASP A 59 6.68 5.09 8.15
N PRO A 60 7.15 4.32 9.15
CA PRO A 60 6.62 4.36 10.50
C PRO A 60 7.19 5.50 11.34
N VAL A 61 6.88 6.73 10.95
CA VAL A 61 7.30 7.96 11.62
C VAL A 61 6.12 8.87 11.91
N GLY A 62 6.31 9.81 12.84
CA GLY A 62 5.26 10.75 13.23
C GLY A 62 4.00 10.01 13.72
N GLU A 63 2.85 10.29 13.12
CA GLU A 63 1.58 9.66 13.48
C GLU A 63 1.52 8.15 13.18
N ALA A 64 2.42 7.64 12.33
CA ALA A 64 2.53 6.22 12.01
C ALA A 64 3.66 5.51 12.80
N GLY A 65 4.33 6.22 13.71
CA GLY A 65 5.43 5.68 14.50
C GLY A 65 5.00 4.91 15.74
N SER A 66 6.00 4.42 16.48
CA SER A 66 5.83 3.81 17.80
C SER A 66 4.81 2.66 17.86
N VAL A 67 4.84 1.78 16.85
CA VAL A 67 4.00 0.59 16.75
C VAL A 67 2.51 0.94 16.55
N ILE A 68 2.21 1.46 15.35
CA ILE A 68 0.86 1.89 14.97
C ILE A 68 -0.29 0.88 15.22
N PRO A 69 -0.16 -0.46 15.02
CA PRO A 69 -1.25 -1.38 15.31
C PRO A 69 -1.68 -1.38 16.77
N ARG A 70 -0.76 -1.15 17.71
CA ARG A 70 -1.08 -1.09 19.15
C ARG A 70 -1.92 0.15 19.47
N ALA A 71 -1.56 1.31 18.88
CA ALA A 71 -2.35 2.53 19.01
C ALA A 71 -3.73 2.38 18.36
N ALA A 72 -3.79 1.76 17.17
CA ALA A 72 -5.02 1.50 16.45
C ALA A 72 -5.97 0.57 17.23
N ALA A 73 -5.44 -0.46 17.89
CA ALA A 73 -6.23 -1.36 18.75
C ALA A 73 -6.90 -0.59 19.90
N PHE A 74 -6.18 0.33 20.54
CA PHE A 74 -6.74 1.16 21.60
C PHE A 74 -7.80 2.14 21.09
N GLU A 75 -7.56 2.81 19.96
CA GLU A 75 -8.58 3.67 19.35
C GLU A 75 -9.82 2.86 18.92
N ALA A 76 -9.63 1.62 18.46
CA ALA A 76 -10.72 0.70 18.14
C ALA A 76 -11.46 0.17 19.39
N GLY A 77 -10.97 0.41 20.61
CA GLY A 77 -11.58 -0.09 21.85
C GLY A 77 -11.36 -1.58 22.09
N TYR A 78 -10.23 -2.14 21.64
CA TYR A 78 -9.81 -3.50 22.01
C TYR A 78 -9.37 -3.56 23.48
N ASP A 79 -9.39 -4.76 24.05
CA ASP A 79 -8.85 -5.01 25.39
C ASP A 79 -7.41 -4.49 25.51
N THR A 80 -7.07 -3.92 26.66
CA THR A 80 -5.74 -3.38 26.93
C THR A 80 -4.60 -4.41 26.82
N LYS A 81 -4.91 -5.71 26.80
CA LYS A 81 -3.97 -6.81 26.55
C LYS A 81 -3.63 -6.97 25.07
N ALA A 82 -4.55 -6.65 24.14
CA ALA A 82 -4.43 -6.91 22.71
C ALA A 82 -3.13 -6.33 22.11
N PRO A 83 -2.12 -7.16 21.79
CA PRO A 83 -0.78 -6.69 21.46
C PRO A 83 -0.71 -6.01 20.10
N GLY A 84 0.49 -5.60 19.70
CA GLY A 84 0.69 -4.99 18.39
C GLY A 84 2.12 -5.13 17.93
N MET A 85 2.29 -5.48 16.66
CA MET A 85 3.57 -5.60 16.00
C MET A 85 3.54 -4.87 14.67
N GLN A 86 4.49 -3.97 14.48
CA GLN A 86 4.63 -3.23 13.24
C GLN A 86 5.84 -3.75 12.47
N ILE A 87 5.63 -4.07 11.19
CA ILE A 87 6.69 -4.59 10.32
C ILE A 87 6.80 -3.76 9.05
N SER A 88 7.98 -3.79 8.43
CA SER A 88 8.21 -3.19 7.11
C SER A 88 9.03 -4.14 6.24
N ARG A 89 8.45 -4.53 5.10
CA ARG A 89 9.13 -5.08 3.91
C ARG A 89 8.70 -4.29 2.68
N PHE A 90 8.75 -2.96 2.77
CA PHE A 90 8.32 -2.04 1.71
C PHE A 90 6.91 -2.42 1.19
N CYS A 91 6.71 -2.45 -0.13
CA CYS A 91 5.41 -2.66 -0.76
C CYS A 91 4.73 -3.99 -0.36
N ALA A 92 5.48 -4.98 0.14
CA ALA A 92 4.96 -6.28 0.55
C ALA A 92 4.48 -6.34 2.01
N SER A 93 4.71 -5.29 2.81
CA SER A 93 4.54 -5.32 4.27
C SER A 93 3.17 -5.85 4.73
N GLY A 94 2.08 -5.46 4.04
CA GLY A 94 0.74 -5.92 4.40
C GLY A 94 0.52 -7.41 4.15
N LEU A 95 1.07 -7.95 3.06
CA LEU A 95 0.99 -9.39 2.78
C LEU A 95 1.93 -10.18 3.70
N ASP A 96 3.09 -9.64 4.02
CA ASP A 96 4.00 -10.28 4.96
C ASP A 96 3.46 -10.33 6.37
N ALA A 97 2.66 -9.35 6.78
CA ALA A 97 1.98 -9.41 8.06
C ALA A 97 1.04 -10.61 8.11
N ILE A 98 0.31 -10.87 7.01
CA ILE A 98 -0.58 -12.03 6.88
C ILE A 98 0.23 -13.33 6.88
N ASN A 99 1.32 -13.39 6.10
CA ASN A 99 2.22 -14.56 6.07
C ASN A 99 2.80 -14.85 7.46
N PHE A 100 3.20 -13.81 8.19
CA PHE A 100 3.77 -13.95 9.53
C PHE A 100 2.72 -14.43 10.54
N GLY A 101 1.53 -13.85 10.53
CA GLY A 101 0.41 -14.30 11.36
C GLY A 101 0.03 -15.75 11.09
N ALA A 102 -0.12 -16.13 9.81
CA ALA A 102 -0.41 -17.51 9.42
C ALA A 102 0.70 -18.48 9.87
N ALA A 103 1.97 -18.07 9.82
CA ALA A 103 3.08 -18.88 10.30
C ALA A 103 3.05 -19.07 11.83
N LYS A 104 2.73 -18.02 12.60
CA LYS A 104 2.58 -18.11 14.06
C LYS A 104 1.47 -19.08 14.46
N ILE A 105 0.33 -19.02 13.76
CA ILE A 105 -0.78 -19.97 13.94
C ILE A 105 -0.34 -21.40 13.57
N ALA A 106 0.27 -21.58 12.39
CA ALA A 106 0.66 -22.91 11.92
C ALA A 106 1.67 -23.61 12.86
N GLN A 107 2.51 -22.82 13.53
CA GLN A 107 3.47 -23.28 14.54
C GLN A 107 2.81 -23.56 15.92
N GLY A 108 1.58 -23.10 16.14
CA GLY A 108 0.88 -23.17 17.43
C GLY A 108 1.39 -22.16 18.46
N ALA A 109 1.99 -21.06 18.00
CA ALA A 109 2.43 -19.96 18.86
C ALA A 109 1.29 -19.00 19.21
N ASP A 110 0.36 -18.81 18.27
CA ASP A 110 -0.85 -17.99 18.40
C ASP A 110 -2.06 -18.82 17.96
N GLU A 111 -3.25 -18.47 18.44
CA GLU A 111 -4.53 -19.03 17.99
C GLU A 111 -5.33 -18.04 17.14
N ILE A 112 -5.33 -16.75 17.51
CA ILE A 112 -6.09 -15.69 16.81
C ILE A 112 -5.17 -14.52 16.49
N VAL A 113 -5.04 -14.21 15.19
CA VAL A 113 -4.19 -13.11 14.72
C VAL A 113 -4.96 -12.19 13.81
N ILE A 114 -4.81 -10.88 13.99
CA ILE A 114 -5.28 -9.89 13.02
C ILE A 114 -4.07 -9.34 12.27
N ALA A 115 -4.02 -9.54 10.96
CA ALA A 115 -2.90 -9.13 10.13
C ALA A 115 -3.34 -8.18 9.01
N GLY A 116 -2.48 -7.27 8.60
CA GLY A 116 -2.80 -6.34 7.52
C GLY A 116 -1.82 -5.19 7.42
N GLY A 117 -2.30 -3.98 7.21
CA GLY A 117 -1.43 -2.82 7.12
C GLY A 117 -2.18 -1.50 7.02
N VAL A 118 -1.44 -0.42 7.22
CA VAL A 118 -1.95 0.95 7.17
C VAL A 118 -0.88 1.88 6.64
N GLU A 119 -1.29 2.77 5.73
CA GLU A 119 -0.44 3.81 5.18
C GLU A 119 -1.29 5.06 4.92
N SER A 120 -0.76 6.24 5.24
CA SER A 120 -1.41 7.53 4.95
C SER A 120 -0.42 8.42 4.22
N MET A 121 -0.25 8.14 2.92
CA MET A 121 0.78 8.77 2.09
C MET A 121 0.58 10.28 1.90
N SER A 122 -0.64 10.79 2.06
CA SER A 122 -0.92 12.23 2.04
C SER A 122 -0.41 12.96 3.29
N ARG A 123 -0.24 12.24 4.41
CA ARG A 123 0.14 12.78 5.72
C ARG A 123 1.58 12.42 6.08
N VAL A 124 1.98 11.18 5.83
CA VAL A 124 3.32 10.64 5.96
C VAL A 124 3.84 10.30 4.56
N GLY A 125 4.59 11.23 3.97
CA GLY A 125 5.06 11.07 2.60
C GLY A 125 5.99 9.87 2.44
N MET A 126 5.99 9.27 1.23
CA MET A 126 6.88 8.17 0.91
C MET A 126 8.34 8.55 1.19
N GLY A 127 9.05 7.69 1.95
CA GLY A 127 10.43 7.92 2.34
C GLY A 127 10.61 8.83 3.56
N ALA A 128 9.53 9.19 4.27
CA ALA A 128 9.60 9.97 5.50
C ALA A 128 10.40 9.28 6.61
N SER A 129 10.49 7.94 6.62
CA SER A 129 11.37 7.22 7.55
C SER A 129 12.85 7.31 7.19
N GLY A 130 13.18 7.84 6.01
CA GLY A 130 14.50 7.71 5.40
C GLY A 130 14.84 6.26 5.04
N GLY A 131 16.09 6.01 4.69
CA GLY A 131 16.60 4.66 4.45
C GLY A 131 18.10 4.65 4.16
N ALA A 132 18.85 3.80 4.87
CA ALA A 132 20.29 3.67 4.69
C ALA A 132 20.67 3.32 3.23
N TRP A 133 19.85 2.50 2.56
CA TRP A 133 20.13 2.05 1.20
C TRP A 133 20.26 3.18 0.17
N PHE A 134 19.45 4.24 0.29
CA PHE A 134 19.47 5.36 -0.66
C PHE A 134 20.06 6.65 -0.09
N MET A 135 20.27 6.75 1.22
CA MET A 135 20.87 7.93 1.85
C MET A 135 22.35 7.77 2.19
N ASP A 136 22.85 6.54 2.36
CA ASP A 136 24.25 6.26 2.68
C ASP A 136 24.99 5.78 1.42
N PRO A 137 25.94 6.57 0.86
CA PRO A 137 26.70 6.16 -0.32
C PRO A 137 27.49 4.86 -0.13
N SER A 138 27.91 4.54 1.10
CA SER A 138 28.63 3.30 1.40
C SER A 138 27.76 2.06 1.27
N VAL A 139 26.42 2.23 1.27
CA VAL A 139 25.43 1.17 1.06
C VAL A 139 24.85 1.25 -0.36
N GLY A 140 24.44 2.44 -0.80
CA GLY A 140 23.74 2.64 -2.07
C GLY A 140 24.59 2.37 -3.30
N LEU A 141 25.87 2.78 -3.30
CA LEU A 141 26.78 2.55 -4.42
C LEU A 141 27.07 1.06 -4.67
N PRO A 142 27.55 0.27 -3.70
CA PRO A 142 27.76 -1.17 -3.93
C PRO A 142 26.45 -1.93 -4.17
N GLY A 143 25.33 -1.40 -3.65
CA GLY A 143 23.99 -1.93 -3.86
C GLY A 143 23.34 -1.55 -5.18
N TRP A 144 24.00 -0.75 -6.03
CA TRP A 144 23.45 -0.26 -7.31
C TRP A 144 22.06 0.36 -7.15
N PHE A 145 21.88 1.19 -6.11
CA PHE A 145 20.59 1.79 -5.83
C PHE A 145 20.08 2.60 -7.03
N VAL A 146 18.85 2.32 -7.43
CA VAL A 146 18.09 3.07 -8.43
C VAL A 146 16.64 3.22 -7.95
N PRO A 147 15.97 4.35 -8.20
CA PRO A 147 14.55 4.50 -7.89
C PRO A 147 13.70 3.47 -8.63
N GLN A 148 12.64 2.99 -7.99
CA GLN A 148 11.76 1.94 -8.52
C GLN A 148 11.14 2.28 -9.90
N GLY A 149 10.91 3.56 -10.20
CA GLY A 149 10.41 4.00 -11.50
C GLY A 149 11.42 3.75 -12.64
N ILE A 150 12.70 3.97 -12.37
CA ILE A 150 13.80 3.67 -13.32
C ILE A 150 13.91 2.17 -13.54
N SER A 151 13.80 1.37 -12.47
CA SER A 151 13.76 -0.09 -12.60
C SER A 151 12.58 -0.57 -13.45
N ALA A 152 11.42 0.09 -13.35
CA ALA A 152 10.25 -0.25 -14.17
C ALA A 152 10.47 0.09 -15.65
N ASP A 153 11.01 1.28 -15.96
CA ASP A 153 11.37 1.68 -17.32
C ASP A 153 12.48 0.78 -17.91
N LEU A 154 13.45 0.36 -17.09
CA LEU A 154 14.47 -0.59 -17.49
C LEU A 154 13.89 -1.96 -17.84
N ILE A 155 12.90 -2.45 -17.08
CA ILE A 155 12.18 -3.70 -17.41
C ILE A 155 11.48 -3.54 -18.76
N ALA A 156 10.76 -2.43 -18.98
CA ALA A 156 10.08 -2.17 -20.24
C ALA A 156 11.06 -2.16 -21.42
N THR A 157 12.19 -1.48 -21.25
CA THR A 157 13.27 -1.41 -22.24
C THR A 157 13.84 -2.79 -22.56
N LYS A 158 14.25 -3.54 -21.53
CA LYS A 158 14.94 -4.83 -21.67
C LYS A 158 14.07 -5.91 -22.30
N TYR A 159 12.76 -5.88 -22.05
CA TYR A 159 11.82 -6.89 -22.53
C TYR A 159 10.93 -6.41 -23.68
N GLY A 160 11.14 -5.19 -24.17
CA GLY A 160 10.46 -4.67 -25.35
C GLY A 160 8.99 -4.30 -25.13
N PHE A 161 8.62 -3.85 -23.92
CA PHE A 161 7.28 -3.30 -23.67
C PHE A 161 7.25 -1.83 -24.09
N SER A 162 6.43 -1.54 -25.10
CA SER A 162 6.24 -0.19 -25.61
C SER A 162 5.37 0.65 -24.67
N ARG A 163 5.32 1.96 -24.93
CA ARG A 163 4.40 2.87 -24.25
C ARG A 163 2.93 2.43 -24.40
N ASP A 164 2.57 1.97 -25.61
CA ASP A 164 1.21 1.49 -25.87
C ASP A 164 0.88 0.23 -25.08
N ASP A 165 1.86 -0.67 -24.84
CA ASP A 165 1.65 -1.90 -24.06
C ASP A 165 1.35 -1.59 -22.59
N VAL A 166 2.15 -0.71 -21.96
CA VAL A 166 1.97 -0.34 -20.55
C VAL A 166 0.71 0.50 -20.35
N ASP A 167 0.35 1.34 -21.32
CA ASP A 167 -0.89 2.14 -21.30
C ASP A 167 -2.13 1.26 -21.53
N ALA A 168 -2.05 0.26 -22.41
CA ALA A 168 -3.14 -0.69 -22.62
C ALA A 168 -3.46 -1.48 -21.34
N TYR A 169 -2.43 -1.88 -20.59
CA TYR A 169 -2.62 -2.51 -19.28
C TYR A 169 -3.29 -1.55 -18.28
N ALA A 170 -2.89 -0.28 -18.27
CA ALA A 170 -3.46 0.73 -17.39
C ALA A 170 -4.95 1.01 -17.70
N VAL A 171 -5.33 1.13 -18.98
CA VAL A 171 -6.74 1.24 -19.41
C VAL A 171 -7.53 0.04 -18.93
N GLU A 172 -7.00 -1.17 -19.12
CA GLU A 172 -7.68 -2.40 -18.74
C GLU A 172 -7.85 -2.49 -17.20
N SER A 173 -6.88 -2.03 -16.43
CA SER A 173 -6.98 -1.91 -14.97
C SER A 173 -8.14 -1.00 -14.54
N GLN A 174 -8.26 0.19 -15.15
CA GLN A 174 -9.36 1.13 -14.87
C GLN A 174 -10.74 0.54 -15.22
N LYS A 175 -10.85 -0.14 -16.38
CA LYS A 175 -12.07 -0.83 -16.79
C LYS A 175 -12.48 -1.92 -15.80
N ARG A 176 -11.52 -2.75 -15.36
CA ARG A 176 -11.77 -3.82 -14.39
C ARG A 176 -12.20 -3.28 -13.04
N ALA A 177 -11.55 -2.22 -12.56
CA ALA A 177 -11.91 -1.55 -11.31
C ALA A 177 -13.33 -0.97 -11.39
N ALA A 178 -13.66 -0.24 -12.46
CA ALA A 178 -14.99 0.33 -12.69
C ALA A 178 -16.08 -0.75 -12.74
N LYS A 179 -15.82 -1.84 -13.46
CA LYS A 179 -16.72 -3.00 -13.52
C LYS A 179 -16.92 -3.64 -12.15
N ALA A 180 -15.86 -3.85 -11.39
CA ALA A 180 -15.95 -4.47 -10.06
C ALA A 180 -16.78 -3.64 -9.07
N TRP A 181 -16.62 -2.31 -9.11
CA TRP A 181 -17.45 -1.39 -8.33
C TRP A 181 -18.91 -1.38 -8.82
N GLY A 182 -19.13 -1.30 -10.14
CA GLY A 182 -20.48 -1.31 -10.73
C GLY A 182 -21.26 -2.60 -10.46
N GLU A 183 -20.57 -3.74 -10.35
CA GLU A 183 -21.16 -5.04 -9.99
C GLU A 183 -21.28 -5.25 -8.46
N GLY A 184 -20.83 -4.28 -7.65
CA GLY A 184 -20.90 -4.37 -6.19
C GLY A 184 -19.99 -5.44 -5.58
N ARG A 185 -18.90 -5.84 -6.24
CA ARG A 185 -17.97 -6.88 -5.76
C ARG A 185 -17.29 -6.52 -4.45
N PHE A 186 -17.18 -5.22 -4.13
CA PHE A 186 -16.52 -4.71 -2.93
C PHE A 186 -17.46 -4.41 -1.77
N LYS A 187 -18.78 -4.60 -1.95
CA LYS A 187 -19.82 -4.19 -0.99
C LYS A 187 -19.64 -4.74 0.44
N ASN A 188 -18.99 -5.90 0.57
CA ASN A 188 -18.80 -6.59 1.85
C ASN A 188 -17.40 -6.39 2.46
N SER A 189 -16.45 -5.82 1.71
CA SER A 189 -15.04 -5.76 2.11
C SER A 189 -14.46 -4.35 2.15
N VAL A 190 -15.13 -3.35 1.56
CA VAL A 190 -14.76 -1.95 1.71
C VAL A 190 -15.68 -1.31 2.75
N ILE A 191 -15.09 -0.85 3.85
CA ILE A 191 -15.82 -0.16 4.93
C ILE A 191 -15.80 1.35 4.69
N SER A 192 -16.95 2.02 4.76
CA SER A 192 -17.00 3.48 4.66
C SER A 192 -16.29 4.14 5.84
N ILE A 193 -15.50 5.17 5.57
CA ILE A 193 -14.91 6.02 6.61
C ILE A 193 -15.88 7.15 6.92
N LYS A 194 -16.14 7.34 8.22
CA LYS A 194 -17.06 8.35 8.75
C LYS A 194 -16.36 9.23 9.77
N ASP A 195 -16.86 10.45 9.90
CA ASP A 195 -16.44 11.37 10.97
C ASP A 195 -17.05 10.96 12.33
N GLN A 196 -16.68 11.70 13.37
CA GLN A 196 -17.18 11.49 14.73
C GLN A 196 -18.69 11.72 14.90
N ASN A 197 -19.35 12.38 13.94
CA ASN A 197 -20.80 12.62 13.93
C ASN A 197 -21.55 11.56 13.08
N GLY A 198 -20.82 10.60 12.50
CA GLY A 198 -21.38 9.55 11.65
C GLY A 198 -21.60 9.97 10.19
N LEU A 199 -21.13 11.15 9.78
CA LEU A 199 -21.16 11.62 8.39
C LEU A 199 -20.08 10.92 7.58
N THR A 200 -20.40 10.52 6.35
CA THR A 200 -19.46 9.83 5.47
C THR A 200 -18.38 10.77 4.96
N ILE A 201 -17.12 10.41 5.20
CA ILE A 201 -15.94 11.08 4.63
C ILE A 201 -15.61 10.44 3.27
N LEU A 202 -15.54 9.11 3.20
CA LEU A 202 -15.29 8.38 1.96
C LEU A 202 -15.88 6.98 2.01
N ASP A 203 -16.50 6.54 0.91
CA ASP A 203 -17.11 5.21 0.76
C ASP A 203 -16.72 4.45 -0.52
N HIS A 204 -15.86 5.05 -1.35
CA HIS A 204 -15.39 4.48 -2.61
C HIS A 204 -13.91 4.79 -2.86
N ASP A 205 -13.27 4.03 -3.74
CA ASP A 205 -11.88 4.30 -4.14
C ASP A 205 -11.80 5.59 -4.97
N GLU A 206 -11.30 6.66 -4.37
CA GLU A 206 -11.30 8.03 -4.91
C GLU A 206 -10.30 8.22 -6.07
N HIS A 207 -9.31 7.35 -6.18
CA HIS A 207 -8.25 7.45 -7.19
C HIS A 207 -8.63 6.87 -8.56
N MET A 208 -9.78 6.18 -8.67
CA MET A 208 -10.21 5.58 -9.92
C MET A 208 -10.50 6.63 -11.00
N ARG A 209 -10.21 6.27 -12.26
CA ARG A 209 -10.49 7.08 -13.46
C ARG A 209 -11.20 6.21 -14.50
N PRO A 210 -12.50 5.91 -14.32
CA PRO A 210 -13.22 4.97 -15.18
C PRO A 210 -13.28 5.36 -16.66
N ALA A 211 -13.14 6.64 -16.97
CA ALA A 211 -13.16 7.19 -18.33
C ALA A 211 -11.79 7.16 -19.03
N THR A 212 -10.76 6.58 -18.40
CA THR A 212 -9.42 6.48 -19.00
C THR A 212 -9.43 5.69 -20.31
N ASP A 213 -8.81 6.28 -21.33
CA ASP A 213 -8.58 5.70 -22.65
C ASP A 213 -7.13 5.90 -23.11
N MET A 214 -6.75 5.26 -24.23
CA MET A 214 -5.40 5.35 -24.77
C MET A 214 -4.98 6.80 -25.10
N GLN A 215 -5.91 7.62 -25.60
CA GLN A 215 -5.60 9.00 -25.97
C GLN A 215 -5.26 9.85 -24.75
N SER A 216 -6.02 9.70 -23.65
CA SER A 216 -5.78 10.40 -22.40
C SER A 216 -4.47 9.98 -21.73
N LEU A 217 -4.07 8.70 -21.85
CA LEU A 217 -2.79 8.22 -21.31
C LEU A 217 -1.60 8.65 -22.15
N ALA A 218 -1.71 8.59 -23.48
CA ALA A 218 -0.66 9.00 -24.41
C ALA A 218 -0.26 10.48 -24.26
N ALA A 219 -1.20 11.32 -23.80
CA ALA A 219 -0.94 12.75 -23.53
C ALA A 219 -0.13 13.01 -22.25
N LEU A 220 0.14 12.00 -21.41
CA LEU A 220 0.86 12.17 -20.15
C LEU A 220 2.37 12.08 -20.36
N ASN A 221 3.10 13.01 -19.72
CA ASN A 221 4.55 13.01 -19.71
C ASN A 221 5.09 11.84 -18.86
N PRO A 222 6.20 11.20 -19.28
CA PRO A 222 6.91 10.24 -18.46
C PRO A 222 7.31 10.81 -17.10
N SER A 223 7.15 10.02 -16.04
CA SER A 223 7.35 10.48 -14.65
C SER A 223 8.82 10.48 -14.21
N PHE A 224 9.66 9.65 -14.84
CA PHE A 224 10.96 9.28 -14.28
C PHE A 224 12.17 9.78 -15.09
N VAL A 225 11.94 10.58 -16.15
CA VAL A 225 13.01 11.20 -16.96
C VAL A 225 13.94 12.06 -16.11
N MET A 226 13.41 12.95 -15.27
CA MET A 226 14.24 13.84 -14.45
C MET A 226 15.11 13.05 -13.44
N PRO A 227 14.58 12.08 -12.66
CA PRO A 227 15.41 11.17 -11.88
C PRO A 227 16.44 10.39 -12.70
N GLY A 228 16.08 9.92 -13.89
CA GLY A 228 16.96 9.15 -14.77
C GLY A 228 18.15 9.97 -15.27
N GLU A 229 17.87 11.07 -15.95
CA GLU A 229 18.85 11.95 -16.59
C GLU A 229 19.57 12.83 -15.57
N MET A 230 18.85 13.73 -14.89
CA MET A 230 19.47 14.71 -13.98
C MET A 230 19.95 14.08 -12.67
N GLY A 231 19.27 13.01 -12.21
CA GLY A 231 19.70 12.24 -11.04
C GLY A 231 20.82 11.24 -11.34
N GLY A 232 21.11 10.97 -12.63
CA GLY A 232 22.15 10.04 -13.06
C GLY A 232 21.81 8.56 -12.87
N PHE A 233 20.56 8.23 -12.52
CA PHE A 233 20.16 6.85 -12.23
C PHE A 233 20.05 5.98 -13.48
N ASP A 234 19.85 6.55 -14.68
CA ASP A 234 19.92 5.78 -15.92
C ASP A 234 21.33 5.26 -16.17
N ALA A 235 22.35 6.06 -15.87
CA ALA A 235 23.74 5.63 -16.00
C ALA A 235 24.06 4.49 -15.03
N VAL A 236 23.54 4.54 -13.80
CA VAL A 236 23.68 3.44 -12.83
C VAL A 236 22.99 2.16 -13.36
N ALA A 237 21.78 2.30 -13.91
CA ALA A 237 21.02 1.19 -14.49
C ALA A 237 21.77 0.55 -15.68
N VAL A 238 22.22 1.35 -16.65
CA VAL A 238 22.96 0.91 -17.84
C VAL A 238 24.33 0.33 -17.46
N GLN A 239 25.04 0.91 -16.50
CA GLN A 239 26.33 0.37 -16.04
C GLN A 239 26.16 -1.03 -15.43
N LYS A 240 25.03 -1.29 -14.75
CA LYS A 240 24.70 -2.62 -14.23
C LYS A 240 24.18 -3.58 -15.31
N HIS A 241 23.52 -3.04 -16.34
CA HIS A 241 22.89 -3.77 -17.44
C HIS A 241 23.46 -3.28 -18.80
N PRO A 242 24.73 -3.58 -19.11
CA PRO A 242 25.41 -3.05 -20.29
C PRO A 242 24.82 -3.57 -21.62
N GLU A 243 23.94 -4.57 -21.56
CA GLU A 243 23.13 -5.00 -22.71
C GLU A 243 22.06 -3.99 -23.13
N VAL A 244 21.76 -2.98 -22.29
CA VAL A 244 20.82 -1.90 -22.56
C VAL A 244 21.61 -0.64 -22.90
N GLU A 245 21.38 -0.05 -24.08
CA GLU A 245 22.06 1.18 -24.50
C GLU A 245 21.52 2.43 -23.78
N GLU A 246 20.20 2.54 -23.69
CA GLU A 246 19.48 3.65 -23.07
C GLU A 246 18.18 3.14 -22.43
N VAL A 247 17.74 3.75 -21.33
CA VAL A 247 16.47 3.44 -20.68
C VAL A 247 15.33 4.21 -21.39
N ASN A 248 14.36 3.48 -21.91
CA ASN A 248 13.16 4.07 -22.51
C ASN A 248 12.11 4.37 -21.42
N HIS A 249 11.88 5.66 -21.14
CA HIS A 249 10.92 6.10 -20.13
C HIS A 249 9.47 6.05 -20.63
N VAL A 250 8.80 4.94 -20.36
CA VAL A 250 7.40 4.70 -20.75
C VAL A 250 6.42 4.89 -19.60
N HIS A 251 6.89 4.86 -18.36
CA HIS A 251 6.00 4.98 -17.20
C HIS A 251 5.70 6.44 -16.85
N HIS A 252 4.43 6.70 -16.54
CA HIS A 252 3.88 7.99 -16.13
C HIS A 252 2.80 7.79 -15.05
N ALA A 253 2.25 8.90 -14.57
CA ALA A 253 1.25 8.91 -13.49
C ALA A 253 -0.07 8.18 -13.79
N GLY A 254 -0.29 7.72 -15.03
CA GLY A 254 -1.50 7.00 -15.45
C GLY A 254 -1.31 5.49 -15.56
N ASN A 255 -0.08 5.02 -15.71
CA ASN A 255 0.29 3.60 -15.80
C ASN A 255 1.19 3.13 -14.65
N SER A 256 1.46 4.01 -13.67
CA SER A 256 2.08 3.71 -12.38
C SER A 256 1.04 3.66 -11.27
N SER A 257 1.35 3.03 -10.13
CA SER A 257 0.43 3.00 -8.98
C SER A 257 0.18 4.41 -8.42
N GLY A 258 -1.07 4.67 -8.05
CA GLY A 258 -1.46 5.91 -7.40
C GLY A 258 -0.97 5.99 -5.95
N ILE A 259 -0.55 7.17 -5.53
CA ILE A 259 -0.30 7.51 -4.12
C ILE A 259 -1.65 7.69 -3.43
N VAL A 260 -1.91 6.90 -2.39
CA VAL A 260 -3.21 6.81 -1.71
C VAL A 260 -3.08 6.60 -0.21
N ASP A 261 -4.13 6.95 0.51
CA ASP A 261 -4.28 6.66 1.93
C ASP A 261 -5.21 5.46 2.11
N GLY A 262 -4.90 4.55 3.04
CA GLY A 262 -5.77 3.42 3.34
C GLY A 262 -5.25 2.46 4.40
N ALA A 263 -6.14 1.57 4.86
CA ALA A 263 -5.79 0.46 5.74
C ALA A 263 -6.53 -0.83 5.33
N ALA A 264 -6.00 -1.98 5.73
CA ALA A 264 -6.62 -3.29 5.57
C ALA A 264 -6.33 -4.18 6.79
N ALA A 265 -7.27 -5.07 7.10
CA ALA A 265 -7.13 -6.09 8.14
C ALA A 265 -7.76 -7.42 7.69
N VAL A 266 -7.13 -8.51 8.10
CA VAL A 266 -7.50 -9.89 7.84
C VAL A 266 -7.49 -10.62 9.18
N LEU A 267 -8.59 -11.28 9.50
CA LEU A 267 -8.70 -12.15 10.67
C LEU A 267 -8.24 -13.56 10.29
N LEU A 268 -7.23 -14.04 10.99
CA LEU A 268 -6.64 -15.38 10.85
C LEU A 268 -6.94 -16.22 12.11
#